data_AF-A0A7Y0S1T8-F1
#
_entry.id   AF-A0A7Y0S1T8-F1
#
_cell.length_a   1.000
_cell.length_b   1.000
_cell.length_c   1.000
_cell.angle_alpha   90.00
_cell.angle_beta   90.00
_cell.angle_gamma   90.00
#
_symmetry.space_group_name_H-M   'P 1'
#
loop_
_entity.id
_entity.type
_entity.pdbx_description
1 polymer ?
#
loop_
_entity_poly.entity_id
_entity_poly.type
_entity_poly.pdbx_seq_one_letter_code
_entity_poly.pdbx_strand_id
1 'polypeptide(L)'
;SLIPLGPLREGIERLKEVDFIITNGGQAHTGEIAMALAPSKAINLKTKQHVDVSELKDLVAFAGIGHPPRFFHTLNSMNANVKVTKG
;
A
#
# COMPACT_ATOMS: atom_id res chain seq x y z
N SER A 1 1.05 21.09 6.75
CA SER A 1 0.30 21.51 7.95
C SER A 1 0.17 20.36 8.93
N LEU A 2 0.17 20.67 10.24
CA LEU A 2 -0.07 19.69 11.31
C LEU A 2 -1.55 19.31 11.40
N ILE A 3 -1.86 18.16 12.00
CA ILE A 3 -3.23 17.76 12.36
C ILE A 3 -3.87 18.85 13.26
N PRO A 4 -5.14 19.22 13.05
CA PRO A 4 -6.10 18.66 12.09
C PRO A 4 -6.07 19.31 10.69
N LEU A 5 -5.31 20.38 10.49
CA LEU A 5 -5.29 21.16 9.24
C LEU A 5 -4.45 20.52 8.12
N GLY A 6 -3.73 19.42 8.42
CA GLY A 6 -3.00 18.63 7.46
C GLY A 6 -2.60 17.26 8.02
N PRO A 7 -1.89 16.44 7.22
CA PRO A 7 -1.64 15.04 7.56
C PRO A 7 -0.46 14.83 8.52
N LEU A 8 0.33 15.87 8.78
CA LEU A 8 1.55 15.74 9.59
C LEU A 8 1.21 15.62 11.07
N ARG A 9 1.75 14.60 11.72
CA ARG A 9 1.68 14.43 13.19
C ARG A 9 2.68 15.32 13.92
N GLU A 10 3.86 15.51 13.32
CA GLU A 10 4.97 16.29 13.84
C GLU A 10 5.49 17.24 12.75
N GLY A 11 6.25 18.26 13.15
CA GLY A 11 6.88 19.19 12.20
C GLY A 11 7.95 18.50 11.37
N ILE A 12 8.22 19.03 10.17
CA ILE A 12 9.27 18.52 9.27
C ILE A 12 10.67 18.55 9.89
N GLU A 13 10.89 19.43 10.89
CA GLU A 13 12.12 19.53 11.65
C GLU A 13 12.52 18.21 12.33
N ARG A 14 11.55 17.34 12.65
CA ARG A 14 11.81 16.02 13.24
C ARG A 14 12.69 15.13 12.35
N LEU A 15 12.74 15.38 11.04
CA LEU A 15 13.64 14.66 10.13
C LEU A 15 15.13 14.90 10.40
N LYS A 16 15.51 15.94 11.16
CA LYS A 16 16.91 16.20 11.56
C LYS A 16 17.39 15.33 12.72
N GLU A 17 16.47 14.67 13.42
CA GLU A 17 16.75 13.91 14.65
C GLU A 17 16.85 12.40 14.41
N VAL A 18 16.66 11.94 13.17
CA VAL A 18 16.64 10.52 12.81
C VAL A 18 17.94 10.11 12.11
N ASP A 19 18.33 8.85 12.31
CA ASP A 19 19.52 8.29 11.65
C ASP A 19 19.31 8.07 10.14
N PHE A 20 18.07 7.73 9.74
CA PHE A 20 17.71 7.44 8.36
C PHE A 20 16.34 8.00 7.99
N ILE A 21 16.21 8.46 6.75
CA ILE A 21 14.94 8.87 6.15
C ILE A 21 14.58 7.87 5.06
N ILE A 22 13.36 7.33 5.10
CA ILE A 22 12.86 6.35 4.12
C ILE A 22 11.68 6.95 3.37
N THR A 23 11.77 7.00 2.05
CA THR A 23 10.67 7.41 1.16
C THR A 23 9.79 6.20 0.85
N ASN A 24 8.58 6.16 1.41
CA ASN A 24 7.63 5.06 1.22
C ASN A 24 6.85 5.21 -0.11
N GLY A 25 7.42 4.68 -1.18
CA GLY A 25 6.95 4.88 -2.55
C GLY A 25 7.38 6.24 -3.13
N GLY A 26 7.11 6.45 -4.41
CA GLY A 26 7.48 7.69 -5.10
C GLY A 26 8.98 7.82 -5.39
N GLN A 27 9.43 9.05 -5.60
CA GLN A 27 10.83 9.36 -5.88
C GLN A 27 11.53 9.76 -4.59
N ALA A 28 12.58 9.02 -4.21
CA ALA A 28 13.43 9.40 -3.08
C ALA A 28 14.27 10.63 -3.42
N HIS A 29 14.43 11.51 -2.44
CA HIS A 29 15.31 12.67 -2.55
C HIS A 29 16.73 12.35 -2.06
N THR A 30 17.66 13.29 -2.26
CA THR A 30 19.03 13.18 -1.77
C THR A 30 19.05 12.95 -0.25
N GLY A 31 19.73 11.91 0.18
CA GLY A 31 19.81 11.53 1.60
C GLY A 31 18.68 10.63 2.09
N GLU A 32 17.73 10.28 1.22
CA GLU A 32 16.64 9.35 1.53
C GLU A 32 16.88 7.97 0.93
N ILE A 33 16.39 6.93 1.61
CA ILE A 33 16.39 5.56 1.13
C ILE A 33 15.04 5.29 0.45
N ALA A 34 15.08 4.90 -0.82
CA ALA A 34 13.87 4.55 -1.56
C ALA A 34 13.29 3.21 -1.07
N MET A 35 11.99 3.18 -0.78
CA MET A 35 11.24 1.94 -0.54
C MET A 35 10.13 1.81 -1.58
N ALA A 36 10.07 0.66 -2.25
CA ALA A 36 8.98 0.31 -3.15
C ALA A 36 8.14 -0.83 -2.56
N LEU A 37 6.81 -0.70 -2.61
CA LEU A 37 5.90 -1.77 -2.27
C LEU A 37 5.51 -2.52 -3.55
N ALA A 38 6.00 -3.75 -3.69
CA ALA A 38 5.65 -4.64 -4.79
C ALA A 38 4.64 -5.70 -4.31
N PRO A 39 3.50 -5.86 -5.00
CA PRO A 39 2.57 -6.93 -4.66
C PRO A 39 3.12 -8.31 -5.04
N SER A 40 2.58 -9.35 -4.39
CA SER A 40 2.94 -10.75 -4.62
C SER A 40 1.69 -11.65 -4.65
N LYS A 41 1.87 -12.97 -4.60
CA LYS A 41 0.80 -13.96 -4.73
C LYS A 41 -0.31 -13.79 -3.68
N ALA A 42 -1.53 -14.14 -4.06
CA ALA A 42 -2.62 -14.33 -3.12
C ALA A 42 -2.33 -15.55 -2.25
N ILE A 43 -2.51 -15.41 -0.93
CA ILE A 43 -2.29 -16.48 0.03
C ILE A 43 -3.63 -16.88 0.63
N ASN A 44 -4.02 -18.14 0.44
CA ASN A 44 -5.17 -18.68 1.13
C ASN A 44 -4.89 -18.78 2.63
N LEU A 45 -5.70 -18.12 3.46
CA LEU A 45 -5.44 -18.04 4.90
C LEU A 45 -5.50 -19.39 5.63
N LYS A 46 -6.35 -20.31 5.15
CA LYS A 46 -6.55 -21.64 5.74
C LYS A 46 -5.49 -22.63 5.27
N THR A 47 -5.27 -22.73 3.96
CA THR A 47 -4.40 -23.76 3.37
C THR A 47 -2.95 -23.31 3.17
N LYS A 48 -2.68 -22.01 3.26
CA LYS A 48 -1.39 -21.40 2.92
C LYS A 48 -0.96 -21.64 1.47
N GLN A 49 -1.88 -21.98 0.59
CA GLN A 49 -1.60 -22.06 -0.84
C GLN A 49 -1.37 -20.66 -1.41
N HIS A 50 -0.36 -20.54 -2.27
CA HIS A 50 -0.02 -19.30 -2.97
C HIS A 50 -0.43 -19.44 -4.43
N VAL A 51 -1.24 -18.51 -4.94
CA VAL A 51 -1.67 -18.47 -6.33
C VAL A 51 -1.51 -17.06 -6.89
N ASP A 52 -1.35 -16.94 -8.19
CA ASP A 52 -1.38 -15.61 -8.82
C ASP A 52 -2.80 -15.06 -8.72
N VAL A 53 -2.92 -13.75 -8.46
CA VAL A 53 -4.23 -13.11 -8.25
C VAL A 53 -5.11 -13.24 -9.49
N SER A 54 -4.50 -13.27 -10.68
CA SER A 54 -5.19 -13.47 -11.97
C SER A 54 -5.83 -14.84 -12.13
N GLU A 55 -5.40 -15.86 -11.36
CA GLU A 55 -6.02 -17.18 -11.37
C GLU A 55 -7.37 -17.20 -10.64
N LEU A 56 -7.59 -16.23 -9.75
CA LEU A 56 -8.80 -16.11 -8.97
C LEU A 56 -9.92 -15.46 -9.80
N LYS A 57 -11.12 -16.05 -9.72
CA LYS A 57 -12.30 -15.59 -10.46
C LYS A 57 -13.33 -14.97 -9.52
N ASP A 58 -14.07 -14.01 -10.08
CA ASP A 58 -15.23 -13.39 -9.46
C ASP A 58 -14.96 -12.85 -8.04
N LEU A 59 -13.86 -12.13 -7.90
CA LEU A 59 -13.38 -11.63 -6.61
C LEU A 59 -14.30 -10.53 -6.06
N VAL A 60 -14.60 -10.63 -4.78
CA VAL A 60 -15.12 -9.52 -3.96
C VAL A 60 -13.98 -9.05 -3.07
N ALA A 61 -13.62 -7.77 -3.17
CA ALA A 61 -12.50 -7.18 -2.45
C ALA A 61 -12.98 -6.18 -1.39
N PHE A 62 -12.53 -6.36 -0.15
CA PHE A 62 -12.77 -5.44 0.96
C PHE A 62 -11.46 -4.87 1.49
N ALA A 63 -11.44 -3.58 1.85
CA ALA A 63 -10.25 -2.96 2.42
C ALA A 63 -10.59 -1.92 3.49
N GLY A 64 -10.41 -2.26 4.77
CA GLY A 64 -10.51 -1.34 5.91
C GLY A 64 -9.17 -0.68 6.25
N ILE A 65 -8.62 0.12 5.34
CA ILE A 65 -7.34 0.82 5.51
C ILE A 65 -7.53 2.33 5.30
N GLY A 66 -6.54 3.16 5.67
CA GLY A 66 -6.66 4.63 5.58
C GLY A 66 -6.95 5.19 4.17
N HIS A 67 -6.59 4.46 3.11
CA HIS A 67 -6.95 4.80 1.73
C HIS A 67 -7.27 3.55 0.91
N PRO A 68 -8.52 3.02 0.98
CA PRO A 68 -8.92 1.77 0.32
C PRO A 68 -8.63 1.70 -1.19
N PRO A 69 -8.78 2.79 -1.98
CA PRO A 69 -8.46 2.76 -3.40
C PRO A 69 -7.04 2.29 -3.72
N ARG A 70 -6.06 2.48 -2.83
CA ARG A 70 -4.68 1.99 -3.03
C ARG A 70 -4.65 0.47 -3.22
N PHE A 71 -5.40 -0.28 -2.41
CA PHE A 71 -5.46 -1.74 -2.50
C PHE A 71 -6.16 -2.21 -3.77
N PHE A 72 -7.26 -1.58 -4.17
CA PHE A 72 -7.99 -1.96 -5.38
C PHE A 72 -7.17 -1.68 -6.65
N HIS A 73 -6.42 -0.58 -6.71
CA HIS A 73 -5.47 -0.34 -7.79
C HIS A 73 -4.38 -1.43 -7.87
N THR A 74 -3.88 -1.90 -6.72
CA THR A 74 -2.94 -3.01 -6.68
C THR A 74 -3.54 -4.27 -7.30
N LEU A 75 -4.77 -4.64 -6.93
CA LEU A 75 -5.47 -5.79 -7.55
C LEU A 75 -5.62 -5.62 -9.07
N ASN A 76 -6.00 -4.43 -9.53
CA ASN A 76 -6.12 -4.13 -10.96
C ASN A 76 -4.77 -4.26 -11.69
N SER A 77 -3.67 -3.76 -11.12
CA SER A 77 -2.32 -3.91 -11.69
C SER A 77 -1.84 -5.36 -11.78
N MET A 78 -2.45 -6.24 -10.99
CA MET A 78 -2.21 -7.68 -11.01
C MET A 78 -3.19 -8.45 -11.91
N ASN A 79 -3.98 -7.75 -12.71
CA ASN A 79 -5.01 -8.32 -13.60
C ASN A 79 -6.06 -9.16 -12.85
N ALA A 80 -6.43 -8.74 -11.63
CA ALA A 80 -7.48 -9.40 -10.85
C ALA A 80 -8.86 -9.24 -11.49
N ASN A 81 -9.66 -10.31 -11.55
CA ASN A 81 -11.07 -10.25 -11.95
C ASN A 81 -11.96 -9.88 -10.76
N VAL A 82 -11.95 -8.60 -10.38
CA VAL A 82 -12.75 -8.06 -9.27
C VAL A 82 -14.14 -7.65 -9.77
N LYS A 83 -15.19 -8.15 -9.10
CA LYS A 83 -16.60 -7.81 -9.39
C LYS A 83 -17.11 -6.69 -8.51
N VAL A 84 -16.71 -6.69 -7.25
CA VAL A 84 -17.20 -5.74 -6.24
C VAL A 84 -16.05 -5.33 -5.33
N THR A 85 -15.93 -4.04 -5.09
CA THR A 85 -14.98 -3.46 -4.13
C THR A 85 -15.71 -2.73 -3.02
N LYS A 86 -15.23 -2.84 -1.78
CA LYS A 86 -15.78 -2.09 -0.64
C LYS A 86 -14.66 -1.61 0.28
N GLY A 87 -14.54 -0.29 0.41
CA GLY A 87 -13.67 0.37 1.39
C GLY A 87 -14.35 0.62 2.72
#